data_AF-A0AAU5Q6W2-F1
#
_entry.id   AF-A0AAU5Q6W2-F1
#
_cell.length_a   1.000
_cell.length_b   1.000
_cell.length_c   1.000
_cell.angle_alpha   90.00
_cell.angle_beta   90.00
_cell.angle_gamma   90.00
#
_symmetry.space_group_name_H-M   'P 1'
#
loop_
_entity.id
_entity.type
_entity.pdbx_description
1 polymer ?
#
loop_
_entity_poly.entity_id
_entity_poly.type
_entity_poly.pdbx_seq_one_letter_code
_entity_poly.pdbx_strand_id
1 'polypeptide(L)'
;MTKRNHGRAHPLSAVPSVEAAPKAPSSPVPEGFDYYEGATEVARVLEDTGLTPSRAERKGLFRGGFCAVEATHPETWPAGVELCVEVTYYPPAELRRSSGSKPDPPGAAEHRRERLNLIARTLGELGFDVDLIERDGWPGRQQLLRVHRARPSADE
;
A
#
# COMPACT_ATOMS: atom_id res chain seq x y z
N MET A 1 -49.92 47.72 -18.89
CA MET A 1 -50.65 46.44 -18.75
C MET A 1 -49.71 45.28 -19.10
N THR A 2 -49.33 44.50 -18.08
CA THR A 2 -49.22 43.03 -18.06
C THR A 2 -48.20 42.26 -18.94
N LYS A 3 -47.16 41.72 -18.27
CA LYS A 3 -46.55 40.34 -18.31
C LYS A 3 -46.26 39.70 -19.70
N ARG A 4 -45.15 38.96 -19.96
CA ARG A 4 -44.57 37.82 -19.21
C ARG A 4 -43.29 37.28 -19.92
N ASN A 5 -42.42 36.63 -19.15
CA ASN A 5 -41.19 35.87 -19.48
C ASN A 5 -41.22 34.91 -20.69
N HIS A 6 -40.05 34.68 -21.29
CA HIS A 6 -39.30 33.40 -21.47
C HIS A 6 -38.06 33.70 -22.36
N GLY A 7 -36.81 33.41 -22.04
CA GLY A 7 -36.27 32.22 -21.37
C GLY A 7 -35.84 31.19 -22.42
N ARG A 8 -34.62 31.27 -22.97
CA ARG A 8 -33.95 30.13 -23.62
C ARG A 8 -32.45 30.34 -23.74
N ALA A 9 -31.73 29.80 -22.77
CA ALA A 9 -30.31 29.50 -22.86
C ALA A 9 -30.10 28.26 -23.75
N HIS A 10 -29.03 28.28 -24.54
CA HIS A 10 -28.59 27.15 -25.36
C HIS A 10 -28.10 25.99 -24.46
N PRO A 11 -28.42 24.73 -24.78
CA PRO A 11 -27.92 23.59 -24.02
C PRO A 11 -26.44 23.35 -24.33
N LEU A 12 -25.61 23.39 -23.28
CA LEU A 12 -24.24 22.89 -23.29
C LEU A 12 -24.27 21.38 -23.53
N SER A 13 -23.49 20.93 -24.51
CA SER A 13 -23.22 19.52 -24.77
C SER A 13 -22.85 18.79 -23.49
N ALA A 14 -23.60 17.73 -23.20
CA ALA A 14 -23.33 16.81 -22.10
C ALA A 14 -21.96 16.15 -22.32
N VAL A 15 -21.02 16.40 -21.42
CA VAL A 15 -19.85 15.55 -21.22
C VAL A 15 -20.34 14.20 -20.67
N PRO A 16 -19.88 13.05 -21.19
CA PRO A 16 -20.20 11.77 -20.57
C PRO A 16 -19.57 11.76 -19.18
N SER A 17 -20.42 11.62 -18.16
CA SER A 17 -20.04 11.38 -16.78
C SER A 17 -19.00 10.26 -16.75
N VAL A 18 -17.79 10.57 -16.27
CA VAL A 18 -16.84 9.56 -15.82
C VAL A 18 -17.57 8.72 -14.79
N GLU A 19 -17.89 7.49 -15.18
CA GLU A 19 -18.31 6.43 -14.27
C GLU A 19 -17.22 6.34 -13.21
N ALA A 20 -17.57 6.76 -11.99
CA ALA A 20 -16.67 6.73 -10.87
C ALA A 20 -16.20 5.27 -10.70
N ALA A 21 -14.88 5.08 -10.72
CA ALA A 21 -14.25 3.82 -10.37
C ALA A 21 -14.93 3.23 -9.13
N PRO A 22 -15.14 1.90 -9.07
CA PRO A 22 -15.80 1.28 -7.94
C PRO A 22 -15.10 1.74 -6.66
N LYS A 23 -15.81 2.50 -5.83
CA LYS A 23 -15.35 2.82 -4.48
C LYS A 23 -15.06 1.48 -3.83
N ALA A 24 -13.79 1.23 -3.49
CA ALA A 24 -13.42 0.10 -2.66
C ALA A 24 -14.41 0.03 -1.49
N PRO A 25 -14.92 -1.17 -1.14
CA PRO A 25 -15.84 -1.30 -0.02
C PRO A 25 -15.20 -0.63 1.19
N SER A 26 -15.82 0.43 1.67
CA SER A 26 -15.50 1.04 2.96
C SER A 26 -16.01 0.10 4.04
N SER A 27 -15.41 -1.08 4.15
CA SER A 27 -15.55 -1.91 5.33
C SER A 27 -14.99 -1.10 6.50
N PRO A 28 -15.71 -1.02 7.64
CA PRO A 28 -15.19 -0.34 8.82
C PRO A 28 -13.84 -0.97 9.16
N VAL A 29 -12.81 -0.14 9.34
CA VAL A 29 -11.50 -0.62 9.79
C VAL A 29 -11.72 -1.29 11.15
N PRO A 30 -11.37 -2.56 11.32
CA PRO A 30 -11.65 -3.27 12.55
C PRO A 30 -10.83 -2.63 13.66
N GLU A 31 -11.53 -2.08 14.65
CA GLU A 31 -10.91 -1.50 15.83
C GLU A 31 -10.49 -2.64 16.77
N GLY A 32 -9.17 -2.87 16.83
CA GLY A 32 -8.55 -3.82 17.76
C GLY A 32 -7.12 -3.35 18.08
N PHE A 33 -6.70 -3.52 19.33
CA PHE A 33 -5.38 -3.07 19.80
C PHE A 33 -4.27 -3.79 19.01
N ASP A 34 -4.39 -5.11 18.86
CA ASP A 34 -3.43 -5.97 18.15
C ASP A 34 -3.31 -5.66 16.64
N TYR A 35 -4.38 -5.10 16.03
CA TYR A 35 -4.44 -4.79 14.60
C TYR A 35 -3.38 -3.77 14.19
N TYR A 36 -3.24 -2.70 14.99
CA TYR A 36 -2.25 -1.65 14.74
C TYR A 36 -0.90 -1.95 15.41
N GLU A 37 -0.89 -2.76 16.47
CA GLU A 37 0.36 -3.20 17.10
C GLU A 37 1.20 -4.04 16.14
N GLY A 38 0.58 -4.99 15.41
CA GLY A 38 1.30 -5.80 14.44
C GLY A 38 1.98 -4.99 13.32
N ALA A 39 1.28 -3.97 12.80
CA ALA A 39 1.86 -3.06 11.82
C ALA A 39 2.99 -2.19 12.42
N THR A 40 2.86 -1.80 13.70
CA THR A 40 3.88 -1.03 14.41
C THR A 40 5.12 -1.88 14.67
N GLU A 41 4.95 -3.16 15.02
CA GLU A 41 6.03 -4.11 15.24
C GLU A 41 6.86 -4.30 13.96
N VAL A 42 6.20 -4.66 12.85
CA VAL A 42 6.88 -4.86 11.56
C VAL A 42 7.53 -3.56 11.08
N ALA A 43 6.89 -2.40 11.26
CA ALA A 43 7.49 -1.11 10.92
C ALA A 43 8.78 -0.86 11.71
N ARG A 44 8.81 -1.16 13.01
CA ARG A 44 10.01 -1.03 13.85
C ARG A 44 11.11 -1.99 13.43
N VAL A 45 10.78 -3.24 13.12
CA VAL A 45 11.75 -4.22 12.60
C VAL A 45 12.41 -3.71 11.33
N LEU A 46 11.62 -3.16 10.39
CA LEU A 46 12.17 -2.60 9.15
C LEU A 46 13.06 -1.37 9.40
N GLU A 47 12.74 -0.56 10.42
CA GLU A 47 13.55 0.60 10.81
C GLU A 47 14.88 0.14 11.47
N ASP A 48 14.83 -0.80 12.42
CA ASP A 48 15.99 -1.32 13.17
C ASP A 48 16.99 -2.05 12.26
N THR A 49 16.49 -2.77 11.26
CA THR A 49 17.30 -3.46 10.25
C THR A 49 17.85 -2.53 9.16
N GLY A 50 17.50 -1.23 9.19
CA GLY A 50 17.92 -0.25 8.17
C GLY A 50 17.27 -0.48 6.79
N LEU A 51 16.22 -1.29 6.71
CA LEU A 51 15.48 -1.56 5.48
C LEU A 51 14.57 -0.41 5.08
N THR A 52 14.14 0.41 6.04
CA THR A 52 13.47 1.67 5.81
C THR A 52 14.07 2.75 6.70
N PRO A 53 14.20 4.01 6.24
CA PRO A 53 14.53 5.12 7.12
C PRO A 53 13.46 5.31 8.19
N SER A 54 13.86 5.91 9.30
CA SER A 54 12.94 6.23 10.38
C SER A 54 11.86 7.22 9.92
N ARG A 55 10.68 7.19 10.55
CA ARG A 55 9.59 8.14 10.24
C ARG A 55 10.01 9.61 10.35
N ALA A 56 10.95 9.92 11.24
CA ALA A 56 11.51 11.27 11.38
C ALA A 56 12.35 11.68 10.16
N GLU A 57 13.20 10.79 9.67
CA GLU A 57 14.02 11.01 8.47
C GLU A 57 13.15 11.17 7.21
N ARG A 58 12.04 10.42 7.13
CA ARG A 58 11.07 10.52 6.03
C ARG A 58 10.38 11.88 5.91
N LYS A 59 10.27 12.65 7.00
CA LYS A 59 9.68 14.00 6.98
C LYS A 59 10.65 15.06 6.45
N GLY A 60 11.93 14.74 6.29
CA GLY A 60 12.88 15.55 5.53
C GLY A 60 12.75 15.33 4.02
N LEU A 61 13.52 16.05 3.21
CA LEU A 61 13.68 15.84 1.75
C LEU A 61 14.32 14.47 1.42
N PHE A 62 13.85 13.39 2.03
CA PHE A 62 14.37 12.06 1.84
C PHE A 62 14.11 11.61 0.40
N ARG A 63 15.20 11.50 -0.37
CA ARG A 63 15.16 11.08 -1.78
C ARG A 63 15.28 9.57 -1.97
N GLY A 64 15.58 8.83 -0.90
CA GLY A 64 15.73 7.38 -0.91
C GLY A 64 14.41 6.62 -0.98
N GLY A 65 14.51 5.29 -1.11
CA GLY A 65 13.37 4.39 -1.01
C GLY A 65 12.97 4.13 0.44
N PHE A 66 11.69 3.85 0.69
CA PHE A 66 11.17 3.57 2.02
C PHE A 66 10.08 2.50 1.99
N CYS A 67 9.79 1.89 3.14
CA CYS A 67 8.68 0.96 3.28
C CYS A 67 7.50 1.62 3.99
N ALA A 68 6.29 1.37 3.50
CA ALA A 68 5.07 1.58 4.26
C ALA A 68 4.55 0.21 4.73
N VAL A 69 4.04 0.18 5.96
CA VAL A 69 3.42 -1.01 6.54
C VAL A 69 1.96 -0.67 6.81
N GLU A 70 1.06 -1.48 6.29
CA GLU A 70 -0.38 -1.31 6.43
C GLU A 70 -0.96 -2.59 7.06
N ALA A 71 -1.76 -2.43 8.11
CA ALA A 71 -2.50 -3.56 8.66
C ALA A 71 -3.57 -4.02 7.67
N THR A 72 -3.72 -5.33 7.51
CA THR A 72 -4.74 -5.92 6.62
C THR A 72 -5.95 -6.36 7.41
N HIS A 73 -7.14 -6.36 6.78
CA HIS A 73 -8.37 -6.79 7.46
C HIS A 73 -8.32 -8.27 7.87
N PRO A 74 -8.73 -8.66 9.10
CA PRO A 74 -8.66 -10.04 9.60
C PRO A 74 -9.37 -11.08 8.73
N GLU A 75 -10.41 -10.66 8.01
CA GLU A 75 -11.13 -11.53 7.06
C GLU A 75 -10.25 -12.01 5.89
N THR A 76 -9.13 -11.34 5.64
CA THR A 76 -8.16 -11.68 4.59
C THR A 76 -6.92 -12.40 5.12
N TRP A 77 -6.87 -12.65 6.43
CA TRP A 77 -5.72 -13.28 7.07
C TRP A 77 -5.72 -14.78 6.79
N PRO A 78 -4.53 -15.39 6.63
CA PRO A 78 -4.40 -16.84 6.65
C PRO A 78 -4.95 -17.41 7.97
N ALA A 79 -5.47 -18.63 7.95
CA ALA A 79 -5.95 -19.28 9.16
C ALA A 79 -4.78 -19.51 10.15
N GLY A 80 -5.02 -19.23 11.44
CA GLY A 80 -4.04 -19.49 12.50
C GLY A 80 -2.96 -18.42 12.69
N VAL A 81 -3.05 -17.28 12.00
CA VAL A 81 -2.13 -16.15 12.22
C VAL A 81 -2.64 -15.23 13.32
N GLU A 82 -1.72 -14.65 14.08
CA GLU A 82 -2.01 -13.61 15.08
C GLU A 82 -1.82 -12.19 14.52
N LEU A 83 -1.09 -12.07 13.42
CA LEU A 83 -0.61 -10.85 12.79
C LEU A 83 -0.67 -11.06 11.28
N CYS A 84 -1.19 -10.08 10.54
CA CYS A 84 -1.01 -10.02 9.09
C CYS A 84 -1.03 -8.57 8.59
N VAL A 85 0.07 -8.18 7.93
CA VAL A 85 0.28 -6.82 7.42
C VAL A 85 0.79 -6.86 5.99
N GLU A 86 0.62 -5.76 5.28
CA GLU A 86 1.13 -5.56 3.94
C GLU A 86 2.27 -4.54 3.99
N VAL A 87 3.44 -4.92 3.47
CA VAL A 87 4.62 -4.07 3.35
C VAL A 87 4.78 -3.66 1.90
N THR A 88 4.65 -2.37 1.67
CA THR A 88 4.81 -1.75 0.36
C THR A 88 6.12 -0.99 0.29
N TYR A 89 6.97 -1.35 -0.68
CA TYR A 89 8.21 -0.60 -0.94
C TYR A 89 7.96 0.53 -1.96
N TYR A 90 8.29 1.76 -1.55
CA TYR A 90 8.32 2.94 -2.39
C TYR A 90 9.77 3.21 -2.80
N PRO A 91 10.12 3.10 -4.09
CA PRO A 91 11.49 3.31 -4.55
C PRO A 91 11.95 4.77 -4.38
N PRO A 92 13.26 5.05 -4.49
CA PRO A 92 13.76 6.43 -4.54
C PRO A 92 13.14 7.21 -5.70
N ALA A 93 13.12 8.53 -5.60
CA ALA A 93 12.42 9.39 -6.56
C ALA A 93 12.88 9.19 -8.02
N GLU A 94 14.15 8.86 -8.24
CA GLU A 94 14.74 8.58 -9.56
C GLU A 94 14.20 7.29 -10.21
N LEU A 95 13.74 6.34 -9.39
CA LEU A 95 13.18 5.06 -9.82
C LEU A 95 11.65 5.06 -9.76
N ARG A 96 11.01 6.17 -9.36
CA ARG A 96 9.55 6.30 -9.36
C ARG A 96 9.05 6.60 -10.76
N ARG A 97 7.98 5.93 -11.13
CA ARG A 97 7.19 6.26 -12.31
C ARG A 97 6.68 7.70 -12.21
N SER A 98 6.98 8.52 -13.22
CA SER A 98 6.37 9.85 -13.34
C SER A 98 4.89 9.70 -13.68
N SER A 99 4.03 10.51 -13.05
CA SER A 99 2.59 10.54 -13.29
C SER A 99 2.26 10.69 -14.78
N GLY A 100 1.23 10.01 -15.27
CA GLY A 100 0.76 10.11 -16.66
C GLY A 100 1.20 8.96 -17.58
N SER A 101 1.14 7.72 -17.08
CA SER A 101 1.25 6.50 -17.90
C SER A 101 2.58 6.25 -18.63
N LYS A 102 3.68 6.94 -18.27
CA LYS A 102 5.02 6.61 -18.80
C LYS A 102 5.49 5.24 -18.30
N PRO A 103 6.23 4.43 -19.05
CA PRO A 103 6.80 3.18 -18.51
C PRO A 103 7.69 3.48 -17.30
N ASP A 104 7.92 2.45 -16.46
CA ASP A 104 8.89 2.54 -15.39
C ASP A 104 10.27 2.95 -15.93
N PRO A 105 11.06 3.76 -15.18
CA PRO A 105 12.42 4.06 -15.60
C PRO A 105 13.25 2.77 -15.65
N PRO A 106 14.31 2.75 -16.49
CA PRO A 106 15.18 1.57 -16.59
C PRO A 106 15.75 1.19 -15.22
N GLY A 107 15.78 -0.10 -14.91
CA GLY A 107 16.25 -0.63 -13.62
C GLY A 107 15.23 -0.56 -12.46
N ALA A 108 14.11 0.16 -12.59
CA ALA A 108 13.17 0.30 -11.48
C ALA A 108 12.42 -1.00 -11.12
N ALA A 109 12.18 -1.88 -12.10
CA ALA A 109 11.58 -3.19 -11.84
C ALA A 109 12.56 -4.12 -11.11
N GLU A 110 13.82 -4.17 -11.57
CA GLU A 110 14.89 -4.97 -10.96
C GLU A 110 15.17 -4.50 -9.53
N HIS A 111 15.37 -3.19 -9.33
CA HIS A 111 15.57 -2.61 -8.00
C HIS A 111 14.42 -2.91 -7.04
N ARG A 112 13.17 -2.83 -7.52
CA ARG A 112 12.00 -3.21 -6.69
C ARG A 112 12.07 -4.67 -6.29
N ARG A 113 12.33 -5.58 -7.25
CA ARG A 113 12.44 -7.01 -6.99
C ARG A 113 13.56 -7.33 -6.01
N GLU A 114 14.75 -6.77 -6.22
CA GLU A 114 15.90 -6.95 -5.32
C GLU A 114 15.57 -6.46 -3.92
N ARG A 115 14.94 -5.29 -3.81
CA ARG A 115 14.61 -4.73 -2.50
C ARG A 115 13.52 -5.52 -1.79
N LEU A 116 12.47 -5.96 -2.48
CA LEU A 116 11.43 -6.81 -1.90
C LEU A 116 12.00 -8.17 -1.48
N ASN A 117 12.88 -8.77 -2.26
CA ASN A 117 13.57 -10.02 -1.88
C ASN A 117 14.42 -9.84 -0.62
N LEU A 118 15.16 -8.72 -0.52
CA LEU A 118 15.95 -8.41 0.67
C LEU A 118 15.04 -8.26 1.90
N ILE A 119 13.94 -7.51 1.78
CA ILE A 119 12.98 -7.32 2.88
C ILE A 119 12.37 -8.67 3.29
N ALA A 120 11.91 -9.47 2.33
CA ALA A 120 11.33 -10.77 2.59
C ALA A 120 12.31 -11.70 3.30
N ARG A 121 13.57 -11.75 2.84
CA ARG A 121 14.61 -12.54 3.50
C ARG A 121 14.85 -12.10 4.93
N THR A 122 15.04 -10.80 5.18
CA THR A 122 15.32 -10.29 6.53
C THR A 122 14.16 -10.53 7.48
N LEU A 123 12.92 -10.32 7.05
CA LEU A 123 11.74 -10.63 7.85
C LEU A 123 11.62 -12.15 8.11
N GLY A 124 11.91 -12.98 7.11
CA GLY A 124 11.99 -14.44 7.26
C GLY A 124 13.05 -14.88 8.28
N GLU A 125 14.24 -14.29 8.26
CA GLU A 125 15.32 -14.54 9.22
C GLU A 125 14.93 -14.13 10.66
N LEU A 126 13.94 -13.26 10.81
CA LEU A 126 13.38 -12.81 12.10
C LEU A 126 12.11 -13.57 12.53
N GLY A 127 11.73 -14.61 11.79
CA GLY A 127 10.62 -15.50 12.15
C GLY A 127 9.23 -15.05 11.66
N PHE A 128 9.18 -14.13 10.70
CA PHE A 128 7.93 -13.81 10.01
C PHE A 128 7.77 -14.66 8.74
N ASP A 129 6.55 -15.08 8.45
CA ASP A 129 6.18 -15.66 7.17
C ASP A 129 5.89 -14.54 6.16
N VAL A 130 6.45 -14.65 4.96
CA VAL A 130 6.37 -13.58 3.95
C VAL A 130 5.97 -14.14 2.59
N ASP A 131 4.87 -13.61 2.05
CA ASP A 131 4.40 -13.89 0.69
C ASP A 131 4.55 -12.66 -0.20
N LEU A 132 5.03 -12.85 -1.43
CA LEU A 132 4.99 -11.81 -2.46
C LEU A 132 3.61 -11.83 -3.13
N ILE A 133 2.89 -10.71 -3.06
CA ILE A 133 1.59 -10.56 -3.70
C ILE A 133 1.58 -9.41 -4.70
N GLU A 134 0.78 -9.56 -5.75
CA GLU A 134 0.55 -8.53 -6.77
C GLU A 134 -0.81 -7.88 -6.53
N ARG A 135 -0.84 -6.54 -6.48
CA ARG A 135 -2.10 -5.79 -6.40
C ARG A 135 -2.57 -5.33 -7.77
N ASP A 136 -3.73 -5.84 -8.16
CA ASP A 136 -4.47 -5.38 -9.33
C ASP A 136 -5.02 -3.97 -9.12
N GLY A 137 -5.12 -3.18 -10.20
CA GLY A 137 -5.68 -1.83 -10.18
C GLY A 137 -4.70 -0.69 -9.87
N TRP A 138 -3.43 -0.97 -9.53
CA TRP A 138 -2.37 0.05 -9.49
C TRP A 138 -1.61 0.11 -10.83
N PRO A 139 -1.26 1.29 -11.37
CA PRO A 139 -0.66 1.40 -12.69
C PRO A 139 0.73 0.76 -12.71
N GLY A 140 0.82 -0.47 -13.22
CA GLY A 140 2.09 -1.21 -13.40
C GLY A 140 2.30 -2.41 -12.47
N ARG A 141 1.23 -3.06 -11.96
CA ARG A 141 1.27 -4.25 -11.10
C ARG A 141 2.20 -4.05 -9.91
N GLN A 142 1.69 -3.41 -8.86
CA GLN A 142 2.49 -3.21 -7.66
C GLN A 142 2.71 -4.55 -6.98
N GLN A 143 3.97 -4.92 -6.83
CA GLN A 143 4.39 -6.00 -5.95
C GLN A 143 4.52 -5.45 -4.52
N LEU A 144 3.98 -6.19 -3.57
CA LEU A 144 4.08 -5.90 -2.15
C LEU A 144 4.23 -7.22 -1.37
N LEU A 145 4.68 -7.13 -0.13
CA LEU A 145 4.88 -8.31 0.71
C LEU A 145 3.73 -8.41 1.70
N ARG A 146 3.09 -9.57 1.79
CA ARG A 146 2.22 -9.92 2.90
C ARG A 146 3.07 -10.59 3.96
N VAL A 147 3.11 -10.01 5.15
CA VAL A 147 3.91 -10.46 6.27
C VAL A 147 2.95 -10.93 7.36
N HIS A 148 3.12 -12.16 7.82
CA HIS A 148 2.28 -12.72 8.87
C HIS A 148 3.11 -13.51 9.87
N ARG A 149 2.54 -13.76 11.05
CA ARG A 149 3.13 -14.63 12.06
C ARG A 149 2.05 -15.58 12.56
N ALA A 150 2.38 -16.86 12.60
CA ALA A 150 1.52 -17.86 13.22
C ALA A 150 1.33 -17.56 14.71
N ARG A 151 0.11 -17.75 15.23
CA ARG A 151 -0.12 -17.71 16.66
C ARG A 151 0.68 -18.86 17.29
N PRO A 152 1.48 -18.63 18.35
CA PRO A 152 2.13 -19.71 19.05
C PRO A 152 1.03 -20.63 19.58
N SER A 153 1.08 -21.90 19.18
CA SER A 153 0.19 -22.91 19.70
C SER A 153 0.29 -22.89 21.23
N ALA A 154 -0.81 -22.60 21.92
CA ALA A 154 -0.89 -22.71 23.37
C ALA A 154 -0.96 -24.19 23.75
N ASP A 155 0.11 -24.95 23.49
CA ASP A 155 0.28 -26.33 23.92
C ASP A 155 1.78 -26.65 23.96
N GLU A 156 2.42 -26.33 25.09
CA GLU A 156 3.55 -27.07 25.67
C GLU A 156 3.51 -26.93 27.20
#